data_AF-N9R4G9-F1
#
_entry.id   AF-N9R4G9-F1
#
_cell.length_a   1.000
_cell.length_b   1.000
_cell.length_c   1.000
_cell.angle_alpha   90.00
_cell.angle_beta   90.00
_cell.angle_gamma   90.00
#
_symmetry.space_group_name_H-M   'P 1'
#
loop_
_entity.id
_entity.type
_entity.pdbx_description
1 polymer ?
#
loop_
_entity_poly.entity_id
_entity_poly.type
_entity_poly.pdbx_seq_one_letter_code
_entity_poly.pdbx_strand_id
1 'polypeptide(L)' 'MKIEYLQVMHNANVGDVLEVTDFEANILIKTGVAKPYEEPKKAATKPKKEVKTNE' A
#
# COMPACT_ATOMS: atom_id res chain seq x y z
N MET A 1 -5.51 -1.33 8.49
CA MET A 1 -4.15 -1.93 8.36
C MET A 1 -3.73 -1.92 6.89
N LYS A 2 -2.49 -1.55 6.57
CA LYS A 2 -1.99 -1.60 5.19
C LYS A 2 -1.38 -2.97 4.90
N ILE A 3 -1.68 -3.51 3.73
CA ILE A 3 -1.15 -4.78 3.23
C ILE A 3 -0.64 -4.62 1.81
N GLU A 4 0.40 -5.38 1.46
CA GLU A 4 0.90 -5.51 0.09
C GLU A 4 0.47 -6.85 -0.47
N TYR A 5 -0.23 -6.82 -1.60
CA TYR A 5 -0.69 -8.02 -2.27
C TYR A 5 0.48 -8.78 -2.89
N LEU A 6 0.55 -10.08 -2.63
CA LEU A 6 1.54 -10.99 -3.21
C LEU A 6 0.96 -11.75 -4.41
N GLN A 7 -0.35 -11.69 -4.60
CA GLN A 7 -1.08 -12.34 -5.69
C GLN A 7 -2.06 -11.37 -6.35
N VAL A 8 -2.35 -11.62 -7.63
CA VAL A 8 -3.39 -10.87 -8.36
C VAL A 8 -4.76 -11.30 -7.84
N MET A 9 -5.52 -10.32 -7.38
CA MET A 9 -6.92 -10.43 -6.96
C MET A 9 -7.82 -9.68 -7.95
N HIS A 10 -9.13 -9.91 -7.88
CA HIS A 10 -10.10 -9.16 -8.71
C HIS A 10 -10.03 -7.63 -8.50
N ASN A 11 -9.53 -7.20 -7.34
CA ASN A 11 -9.46 -5.81 -6.91
C ASN A 11 -8.04 -5.26 -6.71
N ALA A 12 -6.99 -6.06 -6.92
CA ALA A 12 -5.60 -5.65 -6.67
C ALA A 12 -4.59 -6.50 -7.45
N ASN A 13 -3.43 -5.93 -7.78
CA ASN A 13 -2.32 -6.65 -8.41
C ASN A 13 -1.20 -6.95 -7.41
N VAL A 14 -0.26 -7.81 -7.80
CA VAL A 14 0.96 -8.06 -7.02
C VAL A 14 1.76 -6.78 -6.84
N GLY A 15 2.10 -6.44 -5.60
CA GLY A 15 2.82 -5.23 -5.21
C GLY A 15 1.92 -4.04 -4.90
N ASP A 16 0.61 -4.13 -5.14
CA ASP A 16 -0.32 -3.08 -4.73
C ASP A 16 -0.43 -3.04 -3.20
N VAL A 17 -0.39 -1.82 -2.66
CA VAL A 17 -0.58 -1.56 -1.24
C VAL A 17 -1.97 -0.97 -1.03
N LEU A 18 -2.83 -1.70 -0.32
CA LEU A 18 -4.16 -1.22 0.04
C LEU A 18 -4.31 -1.16 1.56
N GLU A 19 -5.12 -0.19 1.98
CA GLU A 19 -5.58 -0.10 3.36
C GLU A 19 -6.89 -0.87 3.48
N VAL A 20 -6.89 -1.90 4.32
CA VAL A 20 -8.04 -2.77 4.59
C VAL A 20 -8.30 -2.84 6.09
N THR A 21 -9.41 -3.43 6.50
CA THR A 21 -9.68 -3.66 7.94
C THR A 21 -8.73 -4.69 8.54
N ASP A 22 -8.51 -4.67 9.85
CA ASP A 22 -7.65 -5.65 10.54
C ASP A 22 -8.14 -7.09 10.33
N PHE A 23 -9.46 -7.29 10.22
CA PHE A 23 -10.05 -8.59 9.93
C PHE A 23 -9.69 -9.09 8.52
N GLU A 24 -9.87 -8.25 7.50
CA GLU A 24 -9.49 -8.59 6.12
C GLU A 24 -7.99 -8.79 5.98
N ALA A 25 -7.17 -7.91 6.58
CA ALA A 25 -5.72 -8.05 6.60
C ALA A 25 -5.31 -9.41 7.20
N ASN A 26 -5.88 -9.78 8.35
CA ASN A 26 -5.55 -11.05 8.99
C ASN A 26 -5.92 -12.26 8.12
N ILE A 27 -7.07 -12.23 7.44
CA ILE A 27 -7.43 -13.30 6.49
C ILE A 27 -6.45 -13.34 5.33
N LEU A 28 -6.18 -12.22 4.66
CA LEU A 28 -5.32 -12.14 3.47
C LEU A 28 -3.86 -12.50 3.77
N ILE A 29 -3.37 -12.13 4.96
CA ILE A 29 -2.04 -12.50 5.44
C ILE A 29 -1.99 -14.00 5.78
N LYS A 30 -3.00 -14.52 6.49
CA LYS A 30 -3.04 -15.93 6.90
C LYS A 30 -3.21 -16.89 5.71
N THR A 31 -3.89 -16.47 4.65
CA THR A 31 -4.01 -17.23 3.40
C THR A 31 -2.79 -17.11 2.49
N GLY A 32 -1.84 -16.20 2.80
CA GLY A 32 -0.65 -15.96 1.99
C GLY A 32 -0.90 -15.14 0.72
N VAL A 33 -2.06 -14.50 0.61
CA VAL A 33 -2.42 -13.62 -0.52
C VAL A 33 -1.70 -12.28 -0.40
N ALA A 34 -1.50 -11.78 0.82
CA ALA A 34 -0.87 -10.50 1.08
C ALA A 34 0.11 -10.60 2.26
N LYS A 35 0.94 -9.56 2.44
CA LYS A 35 1.80 -9.39 3.61
C LYS A 35 1.49 -8.06 4.30
N PRO A 36 1.72 -7.93 5.61
CA PRO A 36 1.63 -6.64 6.28
C PRO A 36 2.59 -5.66 5.60
N TYR A 37 2.07 -4.51 5.20
CA TYR A 37 2.88 -3.44 4.64
C TYR A 37 3.14 -2.41 5.73
N GLU A 38 4.35 -2.46 6.27
CA GLU A 38 4.87 -1.35 7.05
C GLU A 38 5.41 -0.33 6.06
N GLU A 39 4.76 0.83 6.02
CA GLU A 39 5.26 1.95 5.23
C GLU A 39 6.70 2.20 5.68
N PRO A 40 7.70 2.00 4.80
CA PRO A 40 9.06 2.35 5.17
C PRO A 40 8.96 3.83 5.47
N LYS A 41 9.21 4.19 6.73
CA LYS A 41 9.37 5.58 7.17
C LYS A 41 10.53 6.14 6.36
N LYS A 42 10.26 6.53 5.11
CA LYS A 42 11.12 7.43 4.35
C LYS A 42 11.22 8.63 5.25
N ALA A 43 12.44 8.85 5.72
CA ALA A 43 12.85 10.05 6.40
C ALA A 43 12.11 11.25 5.79
N ALA A 44 11.43 12.00 6.65
CA ALA A 44 10.79 13.24 6.26
C ALA A 44 11.83 14.19 5.64
N THR A 45 11.94 14.20 4.32
CA THR A 45 12.66 15.22 3.54
C THR A 45 12.17 15.04 2.09
N LYS A 46 11.35 15.88 1.45
CA LYS A 46 10.96 17.29 1.61
C LYS A 46 9.60 17.48 0.90
N PRO A 47 8.87 18.57 1.18
CA PRO A 47 7.49 18.77 0.76
C PRO A 47 7.35 19.09 -0.73
N LYS A 48 6.12 18.88 -1.22
CA LYS A 48 5.59 19.24 -2.53
C LYS A 48 6.12 20.59 -3.04
N LYS A 49 6.52 20.64 -4.30
CA LYS A 49 6.39 21.85 -5.13
C LYS A 49 5.52 21.51 -6.33
N GLU A 50 4.21 21.52 -6.11
CA GLU A 50 3.27 21.88 -7.16
C GLU A 50 3.33 23.40 -7.31
N VAL A 51 3.77 23.93 -8.47
CA VAL A 51 3.21 25.15 -9.06
C VAL A 51 3.37 25.03 -10.58
N LYS A 52 2.24 24.89 -11.28
CA LYS A 52 2.11 25.26 -12.70
C LYS A 52 2.42 26.74 -12.86
N THR A 53 3.24 27.15 -13.83
CA THR A 53 3.04 28.42 -14.57
C THR A 53 3.74 28.33 -15.93
N ASN A 54 2.95 28.72 -16.92
CA ASN A 54 3.18 28.91 -18.34
C ASN A 54 4.28 29.95 -18.60
N GLU A 55 5.15 29.73 -19.59
CA GLU A 55 5.74 30.80 -20.42
C GLU A 55 5.85 30.30 -21.85
#